data_AF-A0A084JJ68-F1
#
_entry.id   AF-A0A084JJ68-F1
#
_cell.length_a   1.000
_cell.length_b   1.000
_cell.length_c   1.000
_cell.angle_alpha   90.00
_cell.angle_beta   90.00
_cell.angle_gamma   90.00
#
_symmetry.space_group_name_H-M   'P 1'
#
loop_
_entity.id
_entity.type
_entity.pdbx_description
1 polymer ?
#
loop_
_entity_poly.entity_id
_entity_poly.type
_entity_poly.pdbx_seq_one_letter_code
_entity_poly.pdbx_strand_id
1 'polypeptide(L)' 'MKKALLIIDVQNDYFEGGKSELYNSYKALMNIEKVLKLFRESGQPVIHVFMASLDGLFARVIKTDEFIN' A
#
# COMPACT_ATOMS: atom_id res chain seq x y z
N MET A 1 -17.27 -3.18 -17.09
CA MET A 1 -16.55 -4.22 -16.31
C MET A 1 -16.04 -3.56 -15.03
N LYS A 2 -16.32 -4.13 -13.84
CA LYS A 2 -15.84 -3.57 -12.57
C LYS A 2 -14.35 -3.90 -12.41
N LYS A 3 -13.53 -2.92 -12.01
CA LYS A 3 -12.08 -3.07 -11.80
C LYS A 3 -11.69 -2.39 -10.49
N ALA A 4 -10.65 -2.91 -9.84
CA ALA A 4 -10.00 -2.35 -8.66
C ALA A 4 -8.48 -2.39 -8.83
N LEU A 5 -7.77 -1.50 -8.14
CA LEU A 5 -6.31 -1.50 -8.07
C LEU A 5 -5.87 -2.15 -6.76
N LEU A 6 -5.02 -3.16 -6.85
CA LEU A 6 -4.37 -3.79 -5.70
C LEU A 6 -2.90 -3.40 -5.67
N ILE A 7 -2.45 -2.80 -4.58
CA ILE A 7 -1.05 -2.45 -4.33
C ILE A 7 -0.55 -3.33 -3.19
N ILE A 8 0.49 -4.13 -3.43
CA ILE A 8 0.99 -5.16 -2.50
C ILE A 8 2.38 -4.78 -2.03
N ASP A 9 2.59 -4.76 -0.71
CA ASP A 9 3.89 -4.70 -0.03
C ASP A 9 4.80 -3.55 -0.52
N VAL A 10 4.21 -2.39 -0.86
CA VAL A 10 4.98 -1.18 -1.12
C VAL A 10 5.33 -0.53 0.22
N GLN A 11 6.35 -1.08 0.87
CA GLN A 11 6.78 -0.72 2.23
C GLN A 11 8.23 -0.23 2.23
N ASN A 12 8.59 0.56 3.24
CA ASN A 12 9.93 1.13 3.39
C ASN A 12 11.05 0.09 3.37
N ASP A 13 10.79 -1.13 3.85
CA ASP A 13 11.77 -2.22 3.89
C ASP A 13 12.32 -2.61 2.51
N TYR A 14 11.62 -2.29 1.42
CA TYR A 14 12.03 -2.62 0.06
C TYR A 14 12.73 -1.48 -0.70
N PHE A 15 12.87 -0.32 -0.08
CA PHE A 15 13.60 0.83 -0.63
C PHE A 15 15.02 0.90 -0.06
N GLU A 16 15.85 1.79 -0.63
CA GLU A 16 17.23 2.03 -0.16
C GLU A 16 17.27 2.32 1.36
N GLY A 17 18.17 1.65 2.07
CA GLY A 17 18.28 1.65 3.53
C GLY A 17 17.29 0.72 4.24
N GLY A 18 16.43 0.00 3.52
CA GLY A 18 15.44 -0.93 4.06
C GLY A 18 16.01 -2.31 4.42
N LYS A 19 15.27 -3.08 5.23
CA LYS A 19 15.69 -4.43 5.67
C LYS A 19 15.78 -5.46 4.54
N SER A 20 15.13 -5.21 3.41
CA SER A 20 14.98 -6.16 2.31
C SER A 20 14.92 -5.41 0.98
N GLU A 21 15.89 -4.53 0.73
CA GLU A 21 15.92 -3.70 -0.47
C GLU A 21 15.67 -4.49 -1.76
N LEU A 22 14.76 -4.01 -2.61
CA LEU A 22 14.48 -4.61 -3.90
C LEU A 22 15.10 -3.81 -5.03
N TYR A 23 15.60 -4.53 -6.04
CA TYR A 23 16.05 -3.93 -7.28
C TYR A 23 14.93 -3.11 -7.95
N ASN A 24 15.24 -1.87 -8.33
CA ASN A 24 14.32 -0.95 -9.01
C ASN A 24 13.03 -0.60 -8.23
N SER A 25 13.04 -0.66 -6.89
CA SER A 25 11.89 -0.27 -6.04
C SER A 25 11.33 1.13 -6.35
N TYR A 26 12.19 2.14 -6.56
CA TYR A 26 11.76 3.48 -6.98
C TYR A 26 11.09 3.52 -8.35
N LYS A 27 11.56 2.71 -9.31
CA LYS A 27 10.94 2.63 -10.65
C LYS A 27 9.57 1.98 -10.58
N ALA A 28 9.40 0.98 -9.72
CA ALA A 28 8.10 0.38 -9.45
C ALA A 28 7.15 1.42 -8.81
N LEU A 29 7.61 2.16 -7.80
CA LEU A 29 6.84 3.21 -7.13
C LEU A 29 6.34 4.27 -8.12
N MET A 30 7.20 4.78 -9.01
CA MET A 30 6.79 5.74 -10.04
C MET A 30 5.66 5.24 -10.96
N ASN A 31 5.61 3.93 -11.24
CA ASN A 31 4.53 3.35 -12.03
C ASN A 31 3.26 3.13 -11.20
N ILE A 32 3.40 2.72 -9.94
CA ILE A 32 2.30 2.60 -8.98
C ILE A 32 1.59 3.95 -8.85
N GLU A 33 2.31 5.06 -8.69
CA GLU A 33 1.74 6.41 -8.56
C GLU A 33 0.89 6.81 -9.76
N LYS A 34 1.33 6.48 -10.99
CA LYS A 34 0.57 6.77 -12.21
C LYS A 34 -0.78 6.04 -12.22
N VAL A 35 -0.77 4.74 -11.91
CA VAL A 35 -1.99 3.92 -11.91
C VAL A 35 -2.89 4.31 -10.73
N LEU A 36 -2.31 4.58 -9.56
CA LEU A 36 -3.02 5.04 -8.37
C LEU A 36 -3.75 6.35 -8.63
N LYS A 37 -3.10 7.31 -9.30
CA LYS A 37 -3.73 8.57 -9.72
C LYS A 37 -4.96 8.31 -10.59
N LEU A 38 -4.83 7.47 -11.62
CA LEU A 38 -5.95 7.13 -12.51
C LEU A 38 -7.15 6.54 -11.76
N PHE A 39 -6.92 5.61 -10.82
CA PHE A 39 -8.00 4.99 -10.06
C PHE A 39 -8.66 5.95 -9.07
N ARG A 40 -7.87 6.83 -8.44
CA ARG A 40 -8.41 7.88 -7.55
C ARG A 40 -9.25 8.90 -8.31
N GLU A 41 -8.76 9.36 -9.46
CA GLU A 41 -9.49 10.31 -10.32
C GLU A 41 -10.78 9.71 -10.90
N SER A 42 -10.80 8.39 -11.16
CA SER A 42 -11.98 7.70 -11.66
C SER A 42 -12.94 7.21 -10.57
N GLY A 43 -12.63 7.46 -9.28
CA GLY A 43 -13.44 6.99 -8.14
C GLY A 43 -13.49 5.47 -8.01
N GLN A 44 -12.54 4.76 -8.62
CA GLN A 44 -12.48 3.30 -8.59
C GLN A 44 -11.81 2.78 -7.32
N PRO A 45 -12.15 1.56 -6.85
CA PRO A 45 -11.57 1.01 -5.63
C PRO A 45 -10.05 0.86 -5.72
N VAL A 46 -9.38 1.29 -4.65
CA VAL A 46 -7.95 1.08 -4.41
C VAL A 46 -7.81 0.32 -3.10
N ILE A 47 -7.09 -0.80 -3.13
CA ILE A 47 -6.79 -1.62 -1.96
C ILE A 47 -5.28 -1.67 -1.78
N HIS A 48 -4.82 -1.33 -0.58
CA HIS A 48 -3.44 -1.49 -0.15
C HIS A 48 -3.37 -2.75 0.72
N VAL A 49 -2.51 -3.68 0.32
CA VAL A 49 -2.16 -4.87 1.10
C VAL A 49 -0.74 -4.70 1.56
N PHE A 50 -0.52 -4.92 2.85
CA PHE A 50 0.80 -4.92 3.43
C PHE A 50 0.90 -6.11 4.36
N MET A 51 2.03 -6.80 4.31
CA MET A 51 2.44 -7.67 5.39
C MET A 51 2.87 -6.76 6.54
N ALA A 52 2.01 -6.58 7.54
CA ALA A 52 2.53 -6.26 8.86
C ALA A 52 3.09 -7.57 9.45
N SER A 53 4.08 -7.50 10.31
CA SER A 53 4.54 -8.65 11.09
C SER A 53 4.04 -8.46 12.52
N LEU A 54 3.50 -9.52 13.15
CA LEU A 54 2.80 -9.61 14.46
C LEU A 54 3.69 -10.47 15.33
N ASP A 55 5.01 -10.31 15.15
CA ASP A 55 5.99 -10.49 16.21
C ASP A 55 7.03 -9.35 16.32
N GLY A 56 6.68 -8.07 16.25
CA GLY A 56 5.44 -7.50 15.78
C GLY A 56 4.22 -7.48 16.71
N LEU A 57 3.69 -6.27 16.81
CA LEU A 57 2.27 -6.03 16.90
C LEU A 57 1.90 -5.36 15.58
N PHE A 58 1.06 -5.99 14.77
CA PHE A 58 0.44 -5.39 13.60
C PHE A 58 -0.46 -4.33 14.21
N ALA A 59 -0.25 -3.08 13.82
CA ALA A 59 -1.21 -2.04 14.12
C ALA A 59 -2.58 -2.53 13.60
N ARG A 60 -3.53 -2.69 14.51
CA ARG A 60 -4.93 -2.86 14.14
C ARG A 60 -5.33 -1.60 13.39
N VAL A 61 -5.64 -1.73 12.10
CA VAL A 61 -6.27 -0.63 11.36
C VAL A 61 -7.69 -0.51 11.90
N ILE A 62 -7.89 0.42 12.84
CA ILE A 62 -9.20 0.76 13.39
C ILE A 62 -9.80 1.82 12.47
N LYS A 63 -11.02 1.60 11.99
CA LYS A 63 -11.73 2.64 11.24
C LYS A 63 -12.19 3.75 12.20
N THR A 64 -12.27 5.00 11.75
CA THR A 64 -12.59 6.15 12.60
C THR A 64 -13.91 5.99 13.39
N ASP A 65 -14.88 5.28 12.83
CA ASP A 65 -16.16 4.91 13.44
C ASP A 65 -16.03 3.92 14.61
N GLU A 66 -14.97 3.11 14.67
CA GLU A 66 -14.68 2.21 15.80
C GLU A 66 -13.93 2.91 16.95
N PHE A 67 -13.46 4.15 16.76
CA PHE A 67 -12.69 4.91 17.78
C PHE A 67 -13.53 5.93 18.58
N ILE A 68 -14.68 6.37 18.05
CA ILE A 68 -15.49 7.48 18.61
C ILE A 68 -16.70 6.95 19.44
N ASN A 69 -16.58 5.80 20.09
CA ASN A 69 -17.52 5.35 21.12
C ASN A 69 -16.82 5.20 22.48
#